data_AF-A0A0C3NXM9-F1
#
_entry.id   AF-A0A0C3NXM9-F1
#
_cell.length_a   1.000
_cell.length_b   1.000
_cell.length_c   1.000
_cell.angle_alpha   90.00
_cell.angle_beta   90.00
_cell.angle_gamma   90.00
#
_symmetry.space_group_name_H-M   'P 1'
#
loop_
_entity.id
_entity.type
_entity.pdbx_description
1 polymer ?
#
loop_
_entity_poly.entity_id
_entity_poly.type
_entity_poly.pdbx_seq_one_letter_code
_entity_poly.pdbx_strand_id
1 'polypeptide(L)'
;MCHAGATNRDMQEHFQHSADTISKIFLRLLDMTISPQFYNKYVHLPPDDLVPPKIQADPKFYPFFKDCRGAIDGTHIDIFVPDDALTTCYRNRK
;
A
#
# COMPACT_ATOMS: atom_id res chain seq x y z
N MET A 1 3.65 -7.74 5.65
CA MET A 1 4.70 -6.81 5.19
C MET A 1 4.74 -5.66 6.18
N CYS A 2 5.85 -5.54 6.91
CA CYS A 2 6.14 -4.38 7.74
C CYS A 2 6.89 -3.35 6.88
N HIS A 3 6.99 -2.10 7.35
CA HIS A 3 7.44 -0.89 6.61
C HIS A 3 8.72 -1.01 5.73
N ALA A 4 9.54 -2.05 5.86
CA ALA A 4 10.72 -2.34 5.04
C ALA A 4 10.56 -3.51 4.04
N GLY A 5 9.34 -4.01 3.80
CA GLY A 5 9.10 -5.16 2.92
C GLY A 5 9.63 -6.50 3.44
N ALA A 6 10.17 -6.55 4.66
CA ALA A 6 10.76 -7.75 5.25
C ALA A 6 9.76 -8.92 5.29
N THR A 7 10.25 -10.08 4.89
CA THR A 7 9.48 -11.32 4.83
C THR A 7 9.34 -11.94 6.21
N ASN A 8 8.41 -12.90 6.36
CA ASN A 8 8.31 -13.67 7.59
C ASN A 8 9.61 -14.43 7.89
N ARG A 9 10.36 -14.86 6.86
CA ARG A 9 11.65 -15.53 7.02
C ARG A 9 12.70 -14.61 7.65
N ASP A 10 12.82 -13.39 7.14
CA ASP A 10 13.76 -12.39 7.69
C ASP A 10 13.45 -12.11 9.16
N MET A 11 12.17 -12.08 9.51
CA MET A 11 11.70 -11.87 10.88
C MET A 11 12.03 -13.06 11.78
N GLN A 12 11.94 -14.30 11.28
CA GLN A 12 12.34 -15.50 12.03
C GLN A 12 13.83 -15.46 12.35
N GLU A 13 14.66 -15.08 11.39
CA GLU A 13 16.11 -14.94 11.56
C GLU A 13 16.47 -13.78 12.50
N HIS A 14 15.75 -12.66 12.42
CA HIS A 14 16.02 -11.51 13.28
C HIS A 14 15.59 -11.74 14.74
N PHE A 15 14.38 -12.26 14.94
CA PHE A 15 13.80 -12.44 16.27
C PHE A 15 14.06 -13.82 16.88
N GLN A 16 14.68 -14.74 16.13
CA GLN A 16 14.98 -16.10 16.57
C GLN A 16 13.74 -16.83 17.11
N HIS A 17 12.62 -16.62 16.42
CA HIS A 17 11.32 -17.20 16.75
C HIS A 17 10.74 -17.90 15.53
N SER A 18 9.79 -18.81 15.76
CA SER A 18 9.11 -19.52 14.68
C SER A 18 8.18 -18.61 13.87
N ALA A 19 7.94 -18.98 12.61
CA ALA A 19 6.99 -18.31 11.72
C ALA A 19 5.60 -18.14 12.34
N ASP A 20 5.16 -19.17 13.08
CA ASP A 20 3.86 -19.20 13.76
C ASP A 20 3.77 -18.14 14.87
N THR A 21 4.79 -18.04 15.73
CA THR A 21 4.85 -17.03 16.78
C THR A 21 4.83 -15.63 16.20
N ILE A 22 5.63 -15.38 15.16
CA ILE A 22 5.69 -14.08 14.48
C ILE A 22 4.33 -13.73 13.87
N SER A 23 3.69 -14.69 13.19
CA SER A 23 2.37 -14.49 12.59
C SER A 23 1.31 -14.18 13.64
N LYS A 24 1.30 -14.90 14.76
CA LYS A 24 0.35 -14.67 15.87
C LYS A 24 0.52 -13.28 16.49
N ILE A 25 1.77 -12.85 16.71
CA ILE A 25 2.04 -11.52 17.25
C ILE A 25 1.59 -10.44 16.26
N PHE A 26 1.94 -10.60 14.98
CA PHE A 26 1.52 -9.67 13.93
C PHE A 26 0.00 -9.52 13.87
N LEU A 27 -0.73 -10.64 13.88
CA LEU A 27 -2.19 -10.61 13.86
C LEU A 27 -2.78 -9.96 15.12
N ARG A 28 -2.23 -10.22 16.30
CA ARG A 28 -2.67 -9.54 17.55
C ARG A 28 -2.47 -8.03 17.49
N LEU A 29 -1.34 -7.58 16.95
CA LEU A 29 -1.09 -6.15 16.78
C LEU A 29 -2.03 -5.54 15.75
N LEU A 30 -2.31 -6.26 14.66
CA LEU A 30 -3.28 -5.83 13.66
C LEU A 30 -4.68 -5.67 14.29
N ASP A 31 -5.15 -6.68 15.02
CA ASP A 31 -6.45 -6.64 15.71
C ASP A 31 -6.54 -5.47 16.71
N MET A 32 -5.46 -5.22 17.46
CA MET A 32 -5.40 -4.09 18.39
C MET A 32 -5.48 -2.74 17.66
N THR A 33 -4.76 -2.60 16.55
CA THR A 33 -4.70 -1.34 15.79
C THR A 33 -5.99 -1.03 15.04
N ILE A 34 -6.70 -2.05 14.54
CA ILE A 34 -8.02 -1.85 13.92
C ILE A 34 -9.16 -1.71 14.95
N SER A 35 -8.89 -1.96 16.23
CA SER A 35 -9.91 -1.81 17.27
C SER A 35 -10.46 -0.38 17.29
N PRO A 36 -11.78 -0.16 17.49
CA PRO A 36 -12.38 1.17 17.42
C PRO A 36 -11.73 2.19 18.35
N GLN A 37 -11.27 1.73 19.51
CA GLN A 37 -10.62 2.58 20.53
C GLN A 37 -9.28 3.13 20.04
N PHE A 38 -8.51 2.32 19.32
CA PHE A 38 -7.23 2.74 18.76
C PHE A 38 -7.44 3.50 17.44
N TYR A 39 -8.19 2.90 16.51
CA TYR A 39 -8.39 3.45 15.18
C TYR A 39 -8.98 4.86 15.21
N ASN A 40 -10.08 5.07 15.94
CA ASN A 40 -10.75 6.39 15.98
C ASN A 40 -9.91 7.46 16.69
N LYS A 41 -8.97 7.06 17.54
CA LYS A 41 -8.11 7.98 18.30
C LYS A 41 -6.88 8.40 17.51
N TYR A 42 -6.34 7.52 16.67
CA TYR A 42 -5.03 7.72 16.04
C TYR A 42 -5.07 7.79 14.52
N VAL A 43 -6.12 7.28 13.87
CA VAL A 43 -6.27 7.30 12.41
C VAL A 43 -7.22 8.43 12.04
N HIS A 44 -6.67 9.48 11.43
CA HIS A 44 -7.43 10.59 10.89
C HIS A 44 -7.30 10.58 9.37
N LEU A 45 -8.43 10.45 8.68
CA LEU A 45 -8.44 10.59 7.23
C LEU A 45 -8.29 12.08 6.88
N PRO A 46 -7.51 12.41 5.84
CA PRO A 46 -7.52 13.74 5.25
C PRO A 46 -8.94 14.14 4.80
N PRO A 47 -9.25 15.44 4.77
CA PRO A 47 -10.55 15.95 4.34
C PRO A 47 -10.90 15.54 2.91
N ASP A 48 -12.21 15.56 2.60
CA ASP A 48 -12.83 14.99 1.39
C ASP A 48 -12.33 15.52 0.03
N ASP A 49 -11.47 16.55 0.01
CA ASP A 49 -10.91 17.14 -1.21
C ASP A 49 -9.58 16.49 -1.59
N LEU A 50 -9.65 15.27 -2.12
CA LEU A 50 -8.47 14.39 -2.19
C LEU A 50 -7.96 14.08 -3.60
N VAL A 51 -8.66 14.54 -4.64
CA VAL A 51 -8.18 14.44 -6.02
C VAL A 51 -7.45 15.74 -6.39
N PRO A 52 -6.14 15.73 -6.66
CA PRO A 52 -5.39 16.89 -7.10
C PRO A 52 -6.02 17.52 -8.34
N PRO A 53 -6.01 18.86 -8.47
CA PRO A 53 -6.60 19.56 -9.60
C PRO A 53 -6.12 19.05 -10.97
N LYS A 54 -4.85 18.58 -11.05
CA LYS A 54 -4.28 18.00 -12.26
C LYS A 54 -4.99 16.72 -12.72
N ILE A 55 -5.40 15.86 -11.78
CA ILE A 55 -6.13 14.62 -12.09
C ILE A 55 -7.60 14.93 -12.34
N GLN A 56 -8.19 15.89 -11.61
CA GLN A 56 -9.56 16.35 -11.86
C GLN A 56 -9.72 16.96 -13.26
N ALA A 57 -8.72 17.71 -13.73
CA ALA A 57 -8.72 18.34 -15.04
C ALA A 57 -8.45 17.36 -16.19
N ASP A 58 -7.94 16.15 -15.91
CA ASP A 58 -7.65 15.16 -16.94
C ASP A 58 -8.84 14.19 -17.12
N PRO A 59 -9.61 14.29 -18.22
CA PRO A 59 -10.76 13.43 -18.46
C PRO A 59 -10.39 11.95 -18.61
N LYS A 60 -9.12 11.63 -18.88
CA LYS A 60 -8.63 10.25 -18.94
C LYS A 60 -8.49 9.65 -17.55
N PHE A 61 -8.01 10.42 -16.57
CA PHE A 61 -7.74 9.90 -15.22
C PHE A 61 -8.90 10.11 -14.26
N TYR A 62 -9.63 11.23 -14.37
CA TYR A 62 -10.68 11.59 -13.45
C TYR A 62 -11.72 10.48 -13.18
N PRO A 63 -12.23 9.72 -14.18
CA PRO A 63 -13.19 8.64 -13.91
C PRO A 63 -12.68 7.54 -12.97
N PHE A 64 -11.37 7.32 -12.93
CA PHE A 64 -10.73 6.29 -12.09
C PHE A 64 -10.42 6.78 -10.68
N PHE A 65 -10.22 8.08 -10.52
CA PHE A 65 -9.85 8.70 -9.23
C PHE A 65 -10.98 9.51 -8.61
N LYS A 66 -12.15 9.60 -9.27
CA LYS A 66 -13.35 10.20 -8.70
C LYS A 66 -13.69 9.47 -7.40
N ASP A 67 -13.86 10.23 -6.31
CA ASP A 67 -14.15 9.73 -4.95
C ASP A 67 -13.00 8.95 -4.28
N CYS A 68 -11.77 9.00 -4.82
CA CYS A 68 -10.60 8.44 -4.16
C CYS A 68 -10.23 9.26 -2.92
N ARG A 69 -10.25 8.63 -1.73
CA ARG A 69 -10.03 9.26 -0.41
C ARG A 69 -8.67 8.93 0.26
N GLY A 70 -7.70 8.39 -0.49
CA GLY A 70 -6.36 8.14 0.04
C GLY A 70 -5.30 7.84 -1.04
N ALA A 71 -4.10 8.41 -0.84
CA ALA A 71 -2.81 8.14 -1.48
C ALA A 71 -2.74 8.11 -3.03
N ILE A 72 -2.67 9.30 -3.63
CA ILE A 72 -1.99 9.47 -4.93
C ILE A 72 -0.47 9.47 -4.76
N ASP A 73 0.03 9.85 -3.58
CA ASP A 73 1.42 9.63 -3.18
C ASP A 73 1.57 8.21 -2.60
N GLY A 74 0.98 7.25 -3.32
CA GLY A 74 0.99 5.84 -2.98
C GLY A 74 2.43 5.41 -2.75
N THR A 75 2.64 4.67 -1.66
CA THR A 75 3.82 3.82 -1.50
C THR A 75 4.21 3.30 -2.89
N HIS A 76 5.38 3.68 -3.38
CA HIS A 76 5.84 3.27 -4.70
C HIS A 76 6.06 1.76 -4.63
N ILE A 77 5.06 0.99 -5.05
CA ILE A 77 5.18 -0.47 -5.14
C ILE A 77 6.02 -0.69 -6.38
N ASP A 78 7.23 -1.21 -6.20
CA ASP A 78 8.05 -1.62 -7.32
C ASP A 78 7.32 -2.74 -8.08
N ILE A 79 6.89 -2.42 -9.29
CA ILE A 79 6.22 -3.37 -10.17
C ILE A 79 7.32 -4.11 -10.95
N PHE A 80 7.40 -5.42 -10.75
CA PHE A 80 8.22 -6.29 -11.60
C PHE A 80 7.39 -6.72 -12.81
N VAL A 81 7.77 -6.25 -14.00
CA VAL A 81 7.18 -6.69 -15.26
C VAL A 81 8.09 -7.78 -15.84
N PRO A 82 7.58 -9.01 -16.09
CA PRO A 82 8.35 -10.05 -16.78
C PRO A 82 8.78 -9.57 -18.17
N ASP A 83 10.00 -9.89 -18.60
CA ASP A 83 10.59 -9.40 -19.87
C ASP A 83 9.70 -9.65 -21.10
N ASP A 84 8.95 -10.75 -21.11
CA ASP A 84 8.03 -11.10 -22.20
C ASP A 84 6.87 -10.10 -22.36
N ALA A 85 6.46 -9.41 -21.28
CA ALA A 85 5.40 -8.41 -21.30
C ALA A 85 5.92 -6.98 -21.61
N LEU A 86 7.22 -6.72 -21.48
CA LEU A 86 7.83 -5.43 -21.86
C LEU A 86 7.90 -5.22 -23.37
N THR A 87 7.91 -6.31 -24.15
CA THR A 87 8.12 -6.24 -25.60
C THR A 87 6.90 -5.80 -26.40
N THR A 88 5.68 -6.02 -25.91
CA THR A 88 4.45 -5.87 -26.70
C THR A 88 3.62 -4.63 -26.37
N CYS A 89 3.61 -4.15 -25.12
CA CYS A 89 2.66 -3.09 -24.71
C CYS A 89 3.31 -1.80 -24.18
N TYR A 90 4.63 -1.77 -23.96
CA TYR A 90 5.35 -0.59 -23.44
C TYR A 90 6.40 -0.05 -24.42
N ARG A 91 6.26 -0.37 -25.71
CA ARG A 91 7.06 0.25 -26.76
C ARG A 91 6.34 1.48 -27.32
N ASN A 92 7.08 2.59 -27.24
CA ASN A 92 6.98 3.89 -27.91
C ASN A 92 6.49 5.03 -27.01
N ARG A 93 7.15 6.20 -26.95
CA ARG A 93 7.95 6.89 -27.99
C ARG A 93 9.08 7.72 -27.34
N LYS A 94 10.15 7.98 -28.10
CA LYS A 94 11.24 8.93 -27.79
C LYS A 94 10.72 10.29 -27.35
#